data_AF-A0A063ZG73-F1
#
_entry.id   AF-A0A063ZG73-F1
#
_cell.length_a   1.000
_cell.length_b   1.000
_cell.length_c   1.000
_cell.angle_alpha   90.00
_cell.angle_beta   90.00
_cell.angle_gamma   90.00
#
_symmetry.space_group_name_H-M   'P 1'
#
loop_
_entity.id
_entity.type
_entity.pdbx_description
1 polymer ?
#
loop_
_entity_poly.entity_id
_entity_poly.type
_entity_poly.pdbx_seq_one_letter_code
_entity_poly.pdbx_strand_id
1 'polypeptide(L)'
;MNRTAATTDPVPAALGRTFPTLMATSLSGRVVTLPDDAGGDVSLVVLVFLESAGPMEESWSGPFTGAFTGNPRVKTYLALVVGDRLVGRSLADHIRQGLAGGTPPAKHDLVLTVPEDIERCRRAYGIEDPSLAYIYLLDGRGIIRWMEKGTATPEGLAGLLDTAGTMLEPLLA
;
A
#
# COMPACT_ATOMS: atom_id res chain seq x y z
N MET A 1 30.62 15.65 24.55
CA MET A 1 30.27 14.89 23.34
C MET A 1 29.93 13.47 23.77
N ASN A 2 28.67 13.05 23.63
CA ASN A 2 28.32 11.67 23.31
C ASN A 2 26.87 11.62 22.79
N ARG A 3 26.75 11.32 21.49
CA ARG A 3 25.51 10.98 20.77
C ARG A 3 25.29 9.49 20.91
N THR A 4 24.10 9.06 21.33
CA THR A 4 23.45 7.76 21.03
C THR A 4 22.16 7.68 21.83
N ALA A 5 21.01 7.21 21.35
CA ALA A 5 20.44 6.98 20.04
C ALA A 5 18.92 7.05 20.29
N ALA A 6 18.14 7.70 19.42
CA ALA A 6 16.69 7.61 19.50
C ALA A 6 16.29 6.18 19.13
N THR A 7 15.80 5.43 20.10
CA THR A 7 15.23 4.09 19.86
C THR A 7 13.88 4.29 19.17
N THR A 8 13.89 4.34 17.84
CA THR A 8 12.66 4.36 17.04
C THR A 8 12.16 2.93 16.90
N ASP A 9 11.53 2.41 17.96
CA ASP A 9 10.72 1.20 17.82
C ASP A 9 9.60 1.50 16.80
N PRO A 10 9.42 0.67 15.75
CA PRO A 10 8.34 0.88 14.80
C PRO A 10 7.01 0.69 15.53
N VAL A 11 6.27 1.78 15.62
CA VAL A 11 4.87 1.75 16.03
C VAL A 11 4.08 1.12 14.87
N PRO A 12 3.30 0.04 15.11
CA PRO A 12 2.43 -0.53 14.09
C PRO A 12 1.52 0.52 13.46
N ALA A 13 1.21 0.34 12.18
CA ALA A 13 0.12 1.06 11.51
C ALA A 13 -1.19 0.80 12.28
N ALA A 14 -1.60 1.78 13.09
CA ALA A 14 -2.85 1.73 13.85
C ALA A 14 -3.75 2.87 13.38
N LEU A 15 -5.07 2.65 13.39
CA LEU A 15 -6.06 3.68 13.05
C LEU A 15 -5.76 5.01 13.75
N GLY A 16 -5.81 6.11 13.00
CA GLY A 16 -5.50 7.45 13.48
C GLY A 16 -4.01 7.80 13.55
N ARG A 17 -3.09 6.87 13.27
CA ARG A 17 -1.66 7.15 13.12
C ARG A 17 -1.31 7.47 11.66
N THR A 18 -0.19 8.14 11.47
CA THR A 18 0.44 8.26 10.15
C THR A 18 0.89 6.89 9.66
N PHE A 19 0.64 6.59 8.40
CA PHE A 19 1.14 5.39 7.75
C PHE A 19 2.68 5.36 7.80
N PRO A 20 3.32 4.26 8.23
CA PRO A 20 4.76 4.18 8.29
C PRO A 20 5.38 4.40 6.91
N THR A 21 6.47 5.16 6.84
CA THR A 21 7.10 5.52 5.56
C THR A 21 7.45 4.27 4.76
N LEU A 22 6.92 4.16 3.54
CA LEU A 22 7.24 3.11 2.59
C LEU A 22 7.97 3.71 1.39
N MET A 23 9.25 3.38 1.24
CA MET A 23 10.02 3.75 0.05
C MET A 23 10.05 2.57 -0.93
N ALA A 24 9.54 2.80 -2.14
CA ALA A 24 9.36 1.76 -3.14
C ALA A 24 9.71 2.28 -4.54
N THR A 25 9.81 1.38 -5.50
CA THR A 25 9.98 1.72 -6.92
C THR A 25 8.75 1.25 -7.69
N SER A 26 8.13 2.12 -8.48
CA SER A 26 7.02 1.72 -9.36
C SER A 26 7.50 0.81 -10.50
N LEU A 27 6.58 0.13 -11.19
CA LEU A 27 6.94 -0.63 -12.40
C LEU A 27 7.50 0.26 -13.52
N SER A 28 7.12 1.54 -13.55
CA SER A 28 7.68 2.56 -14.45
C SER A 28 9.09 3.04 -14.04
N GLY A 29 9.61 2.61 -12.90
CA GLY A 29 10.93 2.98 -12.38
C GLY A 29 10.97 4.26 -11.55
N ARG A 30 9.81 4.85 -11.23
CA ARG A 30 9.72 6.03 -10.35
C ARG A 30 9.92 5.60 -8.91
N VAL A 31 10.74 6.34 -8.16
CA VAL A 31 10.79 6.18 -6.70
C VAL A 31 9.53 6.81 -6.11
N VAL A 32 8.85 6.08 -5.23
CA VAL A 32 7.64 6.52 -4.53
C VAL A 32 7.85 6.36 -3.03
N THR A 33 7.55 7.41 -2.28
CA THR A 33 7.64 7.46 -0.82
C THR A 33 6.24 7.69 -0.25
N LEU A 34 5.58 6.65 0.24
CA LEU A 34 4.28 6.79 0.91
C LEU A 34 4.48 7.10 2.40
N PRO A 35 3.60 7.89 3.05
CA PRO A 35 2.42 8.52 2.45
C PRO A 35 2.69 9.82 1.69
N ASP A 36 3.92 10.35 1.69
CA ASP A 36 4.23 11.69 1.17
C ASP A 36 3.86 11.90 -0.31
N ASP A 37 4.09 10.90 -1.16
CA ASP A 37 3.79 10.93 -2.60
C ASP A 37 2.34 10.52 -2.93
N ALA A 38 1.54 10.16 -1.92
CA ALA A 38 0.16 9.77 -2.11
C ALA A 38 -0.65 10.93 -2.74
N GLY A 39 -0.35 12.19 -2.38
CA GLY A 39 -0.70 13.42 -3.13
C GLY A 39 -2.17 13.65 -3.51
N GLY A 40 -3.10 12.81 -3.05
CA GLY A 40 -4.55 12.90 -3.23
C GLY A 40 -5.24 12.90 -1.87
N ASP A 41 -6.53 13.21 -1.84
CA ASP A 41 -7.28 13.34 -0.58
C ASP A 41 -7.58 11.98 0.05
N VAL A 42 -7.65 10.94 -0.78
CA VAL A 42 -7.85 9.56 -0.36
C VAL A 42 -6.88 8.66 -1.11
N SER A 43 -6.18 7.80 -0.38
CA SER A 43 -5.30 6.80 -0.99
C SER A 43 -5.53 5.43 -0.38
N LEU A 44 -5.84 4.46 -1.24
CA LEU A 44 -5.84 3.04 -0.87
C LEU A 44 -4.43 2.50 -1.06
N VAL A 45 -3.85 1.90 -0.02
CA VAL A 45 -2.60 1.16 -0.08
C VAL A 45 -2.89 -0.30 0.22
N VAL A 46 -2.61 -1.18 -0.73
CA VAL A 46 -2.70 -2.63 -0.53
C VAL A 46 -1.29 -3.21 -0.50
N LEU A 47 -0.90 -3.78 0.64
CA LEU A 47 0.37 -4.46 0.84
C LEU A 47 0.20 -5.96 0.67
N VAL A 48 1.03 -6.55 -0.19
CA VAL A 48 1.12 -8.00 -0.40
C VAL A 48 2.57 -8.46 -0.35
N PHE A 49 2.81 -9.62 0.24
CA PHE A 49 4.15 -10.20 0.42
C PHE A 49 4.38 -11.44 -0.42
N LEU A 50 3.31 -12.18 -0.71
CA LEU A 50 3.32 -13.43 -1.45
C LEU A 50 2.37 -13.35 -2.63
N GLU A 51 2.73 -13.99 -3.73
CA GLU A 51 1.89 -14.07 -4.94
C GLU A 51 0.50 -14.67 -4.65
N SER A 52 0.41 -15.60 -3.68
CA SER A 52 -0.86 -16.20 -3.25
C SER A 52 -1.87 -15.19 -2.69
N ALA A 53 -1.44 -14.01 -2.28
CA ALA A 53 -2.32 -12.94 -1.80
C ALA A 53 -2.94 -12.10 -2.94
N GLY A 54 -2.54 -12.32 -4.20
CA GLY A 54 -3.04 -11.60 -5.37
C GLY A 54 -4.59 -11.60 -5.49
N PRO A 55 -5.27 -12.75 -5.37
CA PRO A 55 -6.73 -12.77 -5.37
C PRO A 55 -7.38 -11.97 -4.22
N MET A 56 -6.72 -11.90 -3.06
CA MET A 56 -7.20 -11.10 -1.94
C MET A 56 -7.07 -9.62 -2.24
N GLU A 57 -5.91 -9.20 -2.76
CA GLU A 57 -5.67 -7.83 -3.20
C GLU A 57 -6.70 -7.35 -4.24
N GLU A 58 -6.91 -8.12 -5.30
CA GLU A 58 -7.86 -7.78 -6.37
C GLU A 58 -9.30 -7.69 -5.83
N SER A 59 -9.66 -8.51 -4.81
CA SER A 59 -10.97 -8.45 -4.17
C SER A 59 -11.26 -7.10 -3.49
N TRP A 60 -10.22 -6.32 -3.18
CA TRP A 60 -10.33 -4.97 -2.64
C TRP A 60 -10.10 -3.89 -3.70
N SER A 61 -8.97 -3.97 -4.41
CA SER A 61 -8.51 -2.92 -5.31
C SER A 61 -9.39 -2.77 -6.55
N GLY A 62 -9.95 -3.87 -7.06
CA GLY A 62 -10.87 -3.90 -8.19
C GLY A 62 -12.15 -3.11 -7.91
N PRO A 63 -12.96 -3.51 -6.91
CA PRO A 63 -14.18 -2.79 -6.54
C PRO A 63 -13.92 -1.34 -6.12
N PHE A 64 -12.86 -1.07 -5.37
CA PHE A 64 -12.50 0.30 -4.95
C PHE A 64 -12.18 1.19 -6.15
N THR A 65 -11.33 0.71 -7.07
CA THR A 65 -11.00 1.44 -8.29
C THR A 65 -12.25 1.65 -9.15
N GLY A 66 -13.12 0.64 -9.26
CA GLY A 66 -14.40 0.74 -9.96
C GLY A 66 -15.30 1.84 -9.39
N ALA A 67 -15.46 1.89 -8.06
CA ALA A 67 -16.30 2.87 -7.38
C ALA A 67 -15.82 4.32 -7.55
N PHE A 68 -14.50 4.53 -7.62
CA PHE A 68 -13.89 5.86 -7.72
C PHE A 68 -13.22 6.12 -9.07
N THR A 69 -13.58 5.37 -10.11
CA THR A 69 -12.98 5.50 -11.45
C THR A 69 -13.09 6.94 -11.95
N GLY A 70 -11.95 7.52 -12.34
CA GLY A 70 -11.88 8.87 -12.89
C GLY A 70 -11.89 9.99 -11.85
N ASN A 71 -11.94 9.70 -10.54
CA ASN A 71 -11.81 10.72 -9.50
C ASN A 71 -10.32 11.03 -9.23
N PRO A 72 -9.80 12.20 -9.61
CA PRO A 72 -8.38 12.53 -9.43
C PRO A 72 -7.96 12.71 -7.96
N ARG A 73 -8.92 12.82 -7.04
CA ARG A 73 -8.68 12.95 -5.59
C ARG A 73 -8.40 11.58 -4.94
N VAL A 74 -8.63 10.48 -5.66
CA VAL A 74 -8.45 9.11 -5.19
C VAL A 74 -7.28 8.45 -5.91
N LYS A 75 -6.37 7.83 -5.15
CA LYS A 75 -5.32 6.98 -5.70
C LYS A 75 -5.37 5.58 -5.10
N THR A 76 -4.99 4.59 -5.87
CA THR A 76 -4.85 3.20 -5.41
C THR A 76 -3.43 2.75 -5.68
N TYR A 77 -2.69 2.39 -4.64
CA TYR A 77 -1.35 1.84 -4.72
C TYR A 77 -1.37 0.37 -4.34
N LEU A 78 -0.82 -0.47 -5.19
CA LEU A 78 -0.50 -1.86 -4.89
C LEU A 78 0.99 -1.93 -4.57
N ALA A 79 1.36 -2.18 -3.33
CA ALA A 79 2.75 -2.37 -2.93
C ALA A 79 3.06 -3.85 -2.68
N LEU A 80 3.94 -4.39 -3.51
CA LEU A 80 4.46 -5.75 -3.44
C LEU A 80 5.81 -5.73 -2.76
N VAL A 81 5.94 -6.47 -1.66
CA VAL A 81 7.22 -6.63 -0.97
C VAL A 81 8.03 -7.73 -1.64
N VAL A 82 9.17 -7.34 -2.22
CA VAL A 82 10.10 -8.25 -2.87
C VAL A 82 11.27 -8.44 -1.90
N GLY A 83 11.34 -9.60 -1.25
CA GLY A 83 12.35 -9.92 -0.23
C GLY A 83 13.78 -9.79 -0.73
N ASP A 84 14.41 -8.64 -0.53
CA ASP A 84 15.58 -8.22 -1.31
C ASP A 84 16.89 -8.96 -0.99
N ARG A 85 16.99 -9.63 0.17
CA ARG A 85 18.20 -10.37 0.58
C ARG A 85 18.47 -11.65 -0.22
N LEU A 86 17.51 -12.15 -1.00
CA LEU A 86 17.61 -13.44 -1.68
C LEU A 86 17.79 -13.36 -3.20
N VAL A 87 17.58 -12.18 -3.81
CA VAL A 87 17.12 -12.12 -5.20
C VAL A 87 18.19 -11.51 -6.13
N GLY A 88 18.89 -10.46 -5.72
CA GLY A 88 19.89 -9.78 -6.54
C GLY A 88 19.28 -9.00 -7.72
N ARG A 89 20.00 -7.98 -8.24
CA ARG A 89 19.46 -7.01 -9.22
C ARG A 89 18.84 -7.66 -10.46
N SER A 90 19.47 -8.70 -11.00
CA SER A 90 18.99 -9.37 -12.22
C SER A 90 17.64 -10.06 -12.05
N LEU A 91 17.38 -10.66 -10.88
CA LEU A 91 16.10 -11.34 -10.63
C LEU A 91 15.03 -10.36 -10.16
N ALA A 92 15.40 -9.28 -9.45
CA ALA A 92 14.50 -8.17 -9.18
C ALA A 92 14.00 -7.53 -10.49
N ASP A 93 14.88 -7.35 -11.47
CA ASP A 93 14.52 -6.86 -12.80
C ASP A 93 13.59 -7.83 -13.54
N HIS A 94 13.83 -9.14 -13.42
CA HIS A 94 12.97 -10.16 -14.01
C HIS A 94 11.56 -10.19 -13.39
N ILE A 95 11.47 -10.11 -12.06
CA ILE A 95 10.18 -10.02 -11.33
C ILE A 95 9.42 -8.78 -11.78
N ARG A 96 10.10 -7.63 -11.84
CA ARG A 96 9.49 -6.37 -12.30
C ARG A 96 9.03 -6.45 -13.76
N GLN A 97 9.79 -7.10 -14.64
CA GLN A 97 9.38 -7.36 -16.02
C GLN A 97 8.14 -8.27 -16.09
N GLY A 98 8.09 -9.33 -15.29
CA GLY A 98 6.92 -10.21 -15.18
C GLY A 98 5.67 -9.46 -14.71
N LEU A 99 5.80 -8.67 -13.63
CA LEU A 99 4.74 -7.82 -13.12
C LEU A 99 4.29 -6.78 -14.16
N ALA A 100 5.23 -6.13 -14.85
CA ALA A 100 4.92 -5.16 -15.91
C ALA A 100 4.21 -5.81 -17.11
N GLY A 101 4.55 -7.06 -17.45
CA GLY A 101 3.87 -7.83 -18.48
C GLY A 101 2.44 -8.21 -18.13
N GLY A 102 2.14 -8.45 -16.84
CA GLY A 102 0.79 -8.74 -16.33
C GLY A 102 -0.04 -7.52 -15.97
N THR A 103 0.58 -6.34 -15.81
CA THR A 103 -0.09 -5.11 -15.38
C THR A 103 -0.35 -4.19 -16.58
N PRO A 104 -1.57 -3.65 -16.77
CA PRO A 104 -1.83 -2.65 -17.79
C PRO A 104 -0.90 -1.43 -17.65
N PRO A 105 -0.35 -0.86 -18.75
CA PRO A 105 0.58 0.26 -18.68
C PRO A 105 0.09 1.47 -17.86
N ALA A 106 -1.22 1.76 -17.92
CA ALA A 106 -1.85 2.84 -17.15
C ALA A 106 -1.76 2.66 -15.62
N LYS A 107 -1.47 1.44 -15.14
CA LYS A 107 -1.33 1.12 -13.70
C LYS A 107 0.15 0.99 -13.27
N HIS A 108 1.12 1.10 -14.18
CA HIS A 108 2.54 0.86 -13.85
C HIS A 108 3.10 1.83 -12.79
N ASP A 109 2.55 3.04 -12.71
CA ASP A 109 2.91 4.05 -11.69
C ASP A 109 2.32 3.79 -10.30
N LEU A 110 1.38 2.85 -10.20
CA LEU A 110 0.58 2.52 -9.02
C LEU A 110 0.95 1.18 -8.42
N VAL A 111 1.62 0.31 -9.18
CA VAL A 111 2.20 -0.94 -8.70
C VAL A 111 3.63 -0.67 -8.27
N LEU A 112 3.90 -0.85 -6.99
CA LEU A 112 5.16 -0.55 -6.32
C LEU A 112 5.85 -1.85 -5.91
N THR A 113 7.15 -1.94 -6.13
CA THR A 113 8.01 -2.98 -5.58
C THR A 113 8.83 -2.41 -4.43
N VAL A 114 8.79 -3.09 -3.29
CA VAL A 114 9.50 -2.69 -2.09
C VAL A 114 10.72 -3.59 -1.94
N PRO A 115 11.95 -3.07 -2.16
CA PRO A 115 13.19 -3.82 -2.00
C PRO A 115 13.56 -3.91 -0.51
N GLU A 116 12.73 -4.57 0.28
CA GLU A 116 12.97 -4.82 1.70
C GLU A 116 12.78 -6.29 2.04
N ASP A 117 13.47 -6.73 3.10
CA ASP A 117 13.21 -8.04 3.70
C ASP A 117 11.83 -8.05 4.37
N ILE A 118 11.06 -9.10 4.09
CA ILE A 118 9.71 -9.32 4.61
C ILE A 118 9.64 -9.11 6.12
N GLU A 119 10.64 -9.54 6.89
CA GLU A 119 10.65 -9.41 8.36
C GLU A 119 10.76 -7.95 8.83
N ARG A 120 11.45 -7.09 8.08
CA ARG A 120 11.53 -5.66 8.39
C ARG A 120 10.17 -5.00 8.18
N CYS A 121 9.57 -5.24 7.02
CA CYS A 121 8.23 -4.76 6.73
C CYS A 121 7.21 -5.30 7.75
N ARG A 122 7.32 -6.58 8.15
CA ARG A 122 6.39 -7.17 9.10
C ARG A 122 6.36 -6.44 10.45
N ARG A 123 7.53 -6.07 10.97
CA ARG A 123 7.62 -5.25 12.19
C ARG A 123 7.12 -3.83 11.98
N ALA A 124 7.44 -3.20 10.85
CA ALA A 124 7.07 -1.82 10.57
C ALA A 124 5.54 -1.62 10.43
N TYR A 125 4.87 -2.57 9.78
CA TYR A 125 3.46 -2.45 9.44
C TYR A 125 2.52 -3.32 10.29
N GLY A 126 3.04 -4.02 11.31
CA GLY A 126 2.22 -4.88 12.17
C GLY A 126 1.67 -6.12 11.45
N ILE A 127 2.46 -6.70 10.56
CA ILE A 127 2.04 -7.84 9.72
C ILE A 127 2.30 -9.14 10.47
N GLU A 128 1.24 -9.84 10.81
CA GLU A 128 1.27 -11.12 11.51
C GLU A 128 1.39 -12.32 10.55
N ASP A 129 0.79 -12.25 9.36
CA ASP A 129 0.71 -13.34 8.40
C ASP A 129 1.01 -12.82 6.99
N PRO A 130 2.17 -13.16 6.39
CA PRO A 130 2.55 -12.64 5.09
C PRO A 130 1.73 -13.24 3.93
N SER A 131 0.90 -14.27 4.20
CA SER A 131 0.01 -14.86 3.20
C SER A 131 -1.25 -14.05 2.92
N LEU A 132 -1.53 -13.03 3.75
CA LEU A 132 -2.68 -12.15 3.60
C LEU A 132 -2.32 -10.85 2.89
N ALA A 133 -3.30 -10.26 2.21
CA ALA A 133 -3.25 -8.86 1.80
C ALA A 133 -3.55 -7.96 3.01
N TYR A 134 -2.90 -6.80 3.11
CA TYR A 134 -3.14 -5.80 4.15
C TYR A 134 -3.55 -4.48 3.51
N ILE A 135 -4.69 -3.95 3.93
CA ILE A 135 -5.37 -2.87 3.23
C ILE A 135 -5.40 -1.68 4.18
N TYR A 136 -4.96 -0.52 3.69
CA TYR A 136 -4.93 0.72 4.43
C TYR A 136 -5.57 1.82 3.60
N LEU A 137 -6.54 2.51 4.17
CA LEU A 137 -7.12 3.72 3.59
C LEU A 137 -6.54 4.93 4.30
N LEU A 138 -5.88 5.79 3.53
CA LEU A 138 -5.20 6.98 4.01
C LEU A 138 -5.98 8.23 3.63
N ASP A 139 -6.06 9.21 4.54
CA ASP A 139 -6.47 10.58 4.18
C ASP A 139 -5.32 11.35 3.51
N GLY A 140 -5.60 12.55 3.02
CA GLY A 140 -4.61 13.41 2.34
C GLY A 140 -3.43 13.88 3.22
N ARG A 141 -3.42 13.56 4.51
CA ARG A 141 -2.27 13.79 5.42
C ARG A 141 -1.50 12.48 5.69
N GLY A 142 -1.86 11.39 5.03
CA GLY A 142 -1.27 10.08 5.24
C GLY A 142 -1.73 9.39 6.54
N ILE A 143 -2.82 9.84 7.16
CA ILE A 143 -3.35 9.21 8.38
C ILE A 143 -4.22 8.02 7.99
N ILE A 144 -4.01 6.89 8.65
CA ILE A 144 -4.82 5.69 8.45
C ILE A 144 -6.22 5.92 9.01
N ARG A 145 -7.23 5.91 8.13
CA ARG A 145 -8.65 6.08 8.48
C ARG A 145 -9.42 4.79 8.51
N TRP A 146 -8.94 3.78 7.78
CA TRP A 146 -9.53 2.45 7.76
C TRP A 146 -8.44 1.42 7.44
N MET A 147 -8.59 0.21 7.98
CA MET A 147 -7.68 -0.90 7.68
C MET A 147 -8.34 -2.27 7.86
N GLU A 148 -7.95 -3.24 7.04
CA GLU A 148 -8.36 -4.65 7.14
C GLU A 148 -7.26 -5.56 6.56
N LYS A 149 -7.43 -6.88 6.69
CA LYS A 149 -6.52 -7.88 6.12
C LYS A 149 -7.28 -9.09 5.57
N GLY A 150 -6.68 -9.77 4.60
CA GLY A 150 -7.24 -10.97 3.97
C GLY A 150 -8.18 -10.63 2.81
N THR A 151 -9.12 -11.54 2.51
CA THR A 151 -10.09 -11.40 1.42
C THR A 151 -11.21 -10.42 1.79
N ALA A 152 -11.68 -9.65 0.80
CA ALA A 152 -12.82 -8.75 0.98
C ALA A 152 -14.09 -9.50 1.42
N THR A 153 -14.71 -8.98 2.47
CA THR A 153 -16.08 -9.30 2.86
C THR A 153 -17.03 -8.22 2.35
N PRO A 154 -18.32 -8.52 2.13
CA PRO A 154 -19.31 -7.49 1.77
C PRO A 154 -19.32 -6.31 2.76
N GLU A 155 -19.24 -6.61 4.06
CA GLU A 155 -19.22 -5.61 5.13
C GLU A 155 -17.94 -4.78 5.12
N GLY A 156 -16.78 -5.44 4.96
CA GLY A 156 -15.50 -4.76 4.87
C GLY A 156 -15.41 -3.85 3.66
N LEU A 157 -15.88 -4.32 2.49
CA LEU A 157 -15.91 -3.51 1.28
C LEU A 157 -16.86 -2.32 1.41
N ALA A 158 -18.05 -2.53 1.99
CA ALA A 158 -18.98 -1.43 2.26
C ALA A 158 -18.34 -0.39 3.21
N GLY A 159 -17.68 -0.82 4.28
CA GLY A 159 -16.99 0.06 5.21
C GLY A 159 -15.83 0.83 4.58
N LEU A 160 -15.05 0.19 3.71
CA LEU A 160 -13.98 0.82 2.94
C LEU A 160 -14.53 1.94 2.04
N LEU A 161 -15.58 1.64 1.27
CA LEU A 161 -16.18 2.57 0.31
C LEU A 161 -16.87 3.74 1.01
N ASP A 162 -17.60 3.47 2.09
CA ASP A 162 -18.28 4.50 2.90
C ASP A 162 -17.25 5.46 3.52
N THR A 163 -16.20 4.93 4.16
CA THR A 163 -15.14 5.75 4.75
C THR A 163 -14.45 6.61 3.69
N ALA A 164 -14.16 6.05 2.51
CA ALA A 164 -13.60 6.79 1.39
C ALA A 164 -14.54 7.89 0.88
N GLY A 165 -15.83 7.60 0.78
CA GLY A 165 -16.87 8.56 0.41
C GLY A 165 -16.91 9.75 1.38
N THR A 166 -16.98 9.49 2.68
CA THR A 166 -17.01 10.55 3.71
C THR A 166 -15.79 11.46 3.66
N MET A 167 -14.60 10.92 3.38
CA MET A 167 -13.38 11.75 3.26
C MET A 167 -13.36 12.65 2.03
N LEU A 168 -14.11 12.28 0.99
CA LEU A 168 -14.24 13.07 -0.24
C LEU A 168 -15.32 14.15 -0.12
N GLU A 169 -16.23 14.04 0.83
CA GLU A 169 -17.22 15.07 1.10
C GLU A 169 -16.52 16.40 1.45
N PRO A 170 -17.00 17.53 0.90
CA PRO A 170 -16.47 18.81 1.31
C PRO A 170 -16.73 18.99 2.80
N LEU A 171 -15.67 19.19 3.59
CA LEU A 171 -15.79 19.66 4.96
C LEU A 171 -16.59 20.98 4.90
N LEU A 172 -17.87 20.94 5.29
CA LEU A 172 -18.64 22.15 5.52
C LEU A 172 -17.90 22.93 6.60
N ALA A 173 -17.42 24.11 6.21
CA ALA A 173 -16.61 25.02 7.02
C ALA A 173 -17.32 25.48 8.29
#